data_AF-A0A8S3XRJ1-F1
#
_entry.id   AF-A0A8S3XRJ1-F1
#
_cell.length_a   1.000
_cell.length_b   1.000
_cell.length_c   1.000
_cell.angle_alpha   90.00
_cell.angle_beta   90.00
_cell.angle_gamma   90.00
#
_symmetry.space_group_name_H-M   'P 1'
#
loop_
_entity.id
_entity.type
_entity.pdbx_description
1 polymer ?
#
loop_
_entity_poly.entity_id
_entity_poly.type
_entity_poly.pdbx_seq_one_letter_code
_entity_poly.pdbx_strand_id
1 'polypeptide(L)'
;MHRLFAELEPSLTVSEQNLADRVRYILRSNIFDVAELERLRREAVPSADEKATAEDTAPQIAEHPANVNAAVNTPVVVDSNDDGTVAQELELEHMRSTLEEAIVETRSTPLENRPRLPPIALSKRNRAVVRALNPMLVTYLEASRDLCETDSILFGAALAVCRIIGAKLSTAGRATGQSSAIPAWRIRIEERIAKATALIGRLICFRSGDKC
;
A
#
# COMPACT_ATOMS: atom_id res chain seq x y z
N MET A 1 -6.10 27.05 12.77
CA MET A 1 -5.49 25.83 12.17
C MET A 1 -4.24 26.19 11.37
N HIS A 2 -4.34 26.95 10.27
CA HIS A 2 -3.16 27.32 9.45
C HIS A 2 -2.11 28.15 10.20
N ARG A 3 -2.54 29.15 10.97
CA ARG A 3 -1.66 29.96 11.82
C ARG A 3 -0.87 29.14 12.84
N LEU A 4 -1.53 28.25 13.58
CA LEU A 4 -0.88 27.35 14.54
C LEU A 4 0.10 26.39 13.86
N PHE A 5 -0.24 25.90 12.66
CA PHE A 5 0.65 25.05 11.88
C PHE A 5 1.90 25.79 11.43
N ALA A 6 1.76 27.04 10.97
CA ALA A 6 2.90 27.88 10.58
C ALA A 6 3.79 28.27 11.77
N GLU A 7 3.22 28.38 12.96
CA GLU A 7 3.96 28.62 14.21
C GLU A 7 4.73 27.37 14.67
N LEU A 8 4.15 26.17 14.52
CA LEU A 8 4.79 24.89 14.91
C LEU A 8 5.83 24.40 13.88
N GLU A 9 5.57 24.61 12.59
CA GLU A 9 6.41 24.11 11.50
C GLU A 9 6.72 25.21 10.47
N PRO A 10 7.55 26.21 10.83
CA PRO A 10 7.83 27.37 9.98
C PRO A 10 8.65 27.01 8.72
N SER A 11 9.26 25.83 8.68
CA SER A 11 10.02 25.33 7.52
C SER A 11 9.14 24.92 6.34
N LEU A 12 7.85 24.64 6.59
CA LEU A 12 6.91 24.15 5.59
C LEU A 12 5.95 25.25 5.14
N THR A 13 6.18 25.77 3.93
CA THR A 13 5.28 26.73 3.30
C THR A 13 4.07 26.03 2.69
N VAL A 14 3.03 25.86 3.50
CA VAL A 14 1.75 25.25 3.09
C VAL A 14 0.66 26.32 3.04
N SER A 15 -0.19 26.32 2.01
CA SER A 15 -1.36 27.20 1.96
C SER A 15 -2.49 26.69 2.87
N GLU A 16 -3.35 27.59 3.35
CA GLU A 16 -4.49 27.24 4.21
C GLU A 16 -5.40 26.18 3.56
N GLN A 17 -5.69 26.34 2.27
CA GLN A 17 -6.49 25.40 1.50
C GLN A 17 -5.83 24.02 1.41
N ASN A 18 -4.51 23.96 1.18
CA ASN A 18 -3.79 22.69 1.11
C ASN A 18 -3.80 21.96 2.45
N LEU A 19 -3.67 22.69 3.56
CA LEU A 19 -3.77 22.13 4.91
C LEU A 19 -5.17 21.57 5.17
N ALA A 20 -6.22 22.32 4.83
CA ALA A 20 -7.61 21.88 5.00
C ALA A 20 -7.92 20.61 4.20
N ASP A 21 -7.43 20.53 2.96
CA ASP A 21 -7.66 19.38 2.09
C ASP A 21 -6.90 18.13 2.58
N ARG A 22 -5.69 18.30 3.13
CA ARG A 22 -4.95 17.21 3.79
C ARG A 22 -5.68 16.70 5.03
N VAL A 23 -6.22 17.60 5.86
CA VAL A 23 -7.03 17.20 7.03
C VAL A 23 -8.27 16.43 6.61
N ARG A 24 -9.02 16.92 5.62
CA ARG A 24 -10.20 16.21 5.07
C ARG A 24 -9.82 14.85 4.51
N TYR A 25 -8.70 14.76 3.80
CA TYR A 25 -8.19 13.50 3.29
C TYR A 25 -7.87 12.52 4.42
N ILE A 26 -7.17 12.95 5.47
CA ILE A 26 -6.84 12.11 6.63
C ILE A 26 -8.12 11.58 7.30
N LEU A 27 -9.10 12.46 7.53
CA LEU A 27 -10.37 12.08 8.15
C LEU A 27 -11.21 11.13 7.27
N ARG A 28 -11.17 11.30 5.95
CA ARG A 28 -11.95 10.46 5.01
C ARG A 28 -11.26 9.14 4.66
N SER A 29 -9.93 9.11 4.65
CA SER A 29 -9.14 7.97 4.19
C SER A 29 -9.10 6.80 5.17
N ASN A 30 -9.66 6.97 6.38
CA ASN A 30 -9.69 5.96 7.44
C ASN A 30 -8.29 5.35 7.69
N ILE A 31 -7.23 6.15 7.51
CA ILE A 31 -5.84 5.70 7.70
C ILE A 31 -5.59 5.38 9.18
N PHE A 32 -6.22 6.15 10.06
CA PHE A 32 -6.22 5.97 11.50
C PHE A 32 -7.59 5.47 11.94
N ASP A 33 -7.63 4.49 12.83
CA ASP A 33 -8.88 4.09 13.49
C ASP A 33 -9.37 5.19 14.44
N VAL A 34 -10.66 5.19 14.79
CA VAL A 34 -11.28 6.19 15.68
C VAL A 34 -10.54 6.26 17.02
N ALA A 35 -10.16 5.10 17.57
CA ALA A 35 -9.37 5.03 18.81
C ALA A 35 -7.97 5.63 18.67
N GLU A 36 -7.34 5.50 17.50
CA GLU A 36 -6.02 6.09 17.22
C GLU A 36 -6.10 7.60 17.02
N LEU A 37 -7.15 8.09 16.34
CA LEU A 37 -7.41 9.52 16.21
C LEU A 37 -7.66 10.17 17.58
N GLU A 38 -8.42 9.51 18.46
CA GLU A 38 -8.64 9.99 19.83
C GLU A 38 -7.37 9.95 20.69
N ARG A 39 -6.49 8.96 20.47
CA ARG A 39 -5.16 8.95 21.10
C ARG A 39 -4.31 10.13 20.62
N LEU A 40 -4.25 10.35 19.30
CA LEU A 40 -3.50 11.47 18.70
C LEU A 40 -4.05 12.83 19.12
N ARG A 41 -5.38 12.96 19.27
CA ARG A 41 -6.01 14.19 19.81
C ARG A 41 -5.57 14.45 21.24
N ARG A 42 -5.52 13.42 22.09
CA ARG A 42 -5.05 13.54 23.47
C ARG A 42 -3.56 13.89 23.55
N GLU A 43 -2.75 13.39 22.63
CA GLU A 43 -1.31 13.69 22.55
C GLU A 43 -1.03 15.10 22.00
N ALA A 44 -1.85 15.57 21.06
CA ALA A 44 -1.72 16.88 20.44
C ALA A 44 -2.28 18.04 21.30
N VAL A 45 -3.08 17.74 22.33
CA VAL A 45 -3.41 18.71 23.37
C VAL A 45 -2.22 18.72 24.34
N PRO A 46 -1.40 19.78 24.37
CA PRO A 46 -0.34 19.87 25.35
C PRO A 46 -0.96 19.79 26.75
N SER A 47 -0.38 18.94 27.62
CA SER A 47 -0.74 18.88 29.03
C SER A 47 -0.81 20.29 29.59
N ALA A 48 -2.01 20.73 29.95
CA ALA A 48 -2.24 21.99 30.61
C ALA A 48 -1.82 21.87 32.08
N ASP A 49 -0.54 21.59 32.31
CA ASP A 49 0.13 21.82 33.58
C ASP A 49 1.16 22.92 33.34
N GLU A 50 1.09 23.97 34.16
CA GLU A 50 1.82 25.25 34.07
C GLU A 50 1.20 26.36 33.19
N LYS A 51 0.02 26.85 33.60
CA LYS A 51 -0.14 28.23 34.12
C LYS A 51 -1.57 28.44 34.63
N ALA A 52 -1.71 28.50 35.95
CA ALA A 52 -2.89 29.03 36.60
C ALA A 52 -3.02 30.53 36.33
N THR A 53 -4.24 31.02 36.03
CA THR A 53 -5.04 31.90 36.92
C THR A 53 -6.22 32.50 36.14
N ALA A 54 -7.42 32.25 36.65
CA ALA A 54 -8.68 32.99 36.52
C ALA A 54 -9.12 33.51 35.14
N GLU A 55 -10.27 33.04 34.66
CA GLU A 55 -11.47 33.84 34.86
C GLU A 55 -12.75 32.99 34.75
N ASP A 56 -13.68 33.44 35.58
CA ASP A 56 -14.95 32.89 36.01
C ASP A 56 -15.99 32.85 34.87
N THR A 57 -16.89 31.86 34.90
CA THR A 57 -18.34 31.97 34.67
C THR A 57 -18.92 30.62 34.20
N ALA A 58 -19.56 29.91 35.13
CA ALA A 58 -20.62 28.93 34.85
C ALA A 58 -21.95 29.66 34.49
N PRO A 59 -22.99 29.03 33.91
CA PRO A 59 -23.82 28.04 34.62
C PRO A 59 -24.21 26.81 33.77
N GLN A 60 -24.15 25.59 34.31
CA GLN A 60 -25.22 24.81 34.95
C GLN A 60 -26.38 24.31 34.05
N ILE A 61 -26.75 23.05 34.31
CA ILE A 61 -28.03 22.28 34.16
C ILE A 61 -27.63 20.86 33.71
N ALA A 62 -27.90 19.72 34.37
CA ALA A 62 -28.52 19.32 35.63
C ALA A 62 -28.03 17.87 35.93
N GLU A 63 -27.57 17.53 37.14
CA GLU A 63 -28.23 16.66 38.15
C GLU A 63 -29.26 15.64 37.60
N HIS A 64 -29.36 14.35 37.94
CA HIS A 64 -28.76 13.34 38.85
C HIS A 64 -29.62 12.03 38.60
N PRO A 65 -29.58 10.87 39.30
CA PRO A 65 -28.52 10.13 40.01
C PRO A 65 -28.35 8.64 39.61
N ALA A 66 -27.23 8.07 40.09
CA ALA A 66 -27.05 6.78 40.77
C ALA A 66 -27.40 5.44 40.08
N ASN A 67 -26.41 4.54 40.00
CA ASN A 67 -26.35 3.43 40.95
C ASN A 67 -24.92 2.91 41.17
N VAL A 68 -24.65 2.57 42.42
CA VAL A 68 -23.43 2.04 43.01
C VAL A 68 -23.38 0.52 42.81
N ASN A 69 -22.18 -0.05 42.61
CA ASN A 69 -21.67 -1.30 43.23
C ASN A 69 -20.38 -1.73 42.50
N ALA A 70 -19.21 -1.54 43.12
CA ALA A 70 -18.57 -2.46 44.07
C ALA A 70 -17.84 -3.62 43.36
N ALA A 71 -16.52 -3.61 43.54
CA ALA A 71 -15.55 -4.53 43.01
C ALA A 71 -15.81 -6.00 43.40
N VAL A 72 -15.60 -6.91 42.45
CA VAL A 72 -15.20 -8.30 42.72
C VAL A 72 -14.15 -8.71 41.70
N ASN A 73 -12.90 -8.82 42.16
CA ASN A 73 -11.88 -9.63 41.52
C ASN A 73 -12.21 -11.10 41.80
N THR A 74 -12.30 -11.94 40.76
CA THR A 74 -11.59 -13.24 40.68
C THR A 74 -11.76 -13.86 39.28
N PRO A 75 -10.80 -14.71 38.86
CA PRO A 75 -10.48 -14.97 37.46
C PRO A 75 -11.35 -16.09 36.88
N VAL A 76 -11.72 -15.95 35.60
CA VAL A 76 -12.35 -17.03 34.84
C VAL A 76 -11.57 -17.22 33.55
N VAL A 77 -10.76 -18.28 33.58
CA VAL A 77 -10.64 -19.32 32.56
C VAL A 77 -10.28 -18.85 31.15
N VAL A 78 -9.04 -19.19 30.79
CA VAL A 78 -8.55 -19.50 29.45
C VAL A 78 -9.66 -20.04 28.56
N ASP A 79 -10.11 -19.25 27.58
CA ASP A 79 -10.75 -19.82 26.39
C ASP A 79 -9.82 -19.58 25.21
N SER A 80 -9.36 -20.69 24.67
CA SER A 80 -8.42 -20.79 23.57
C SER A 80 -9.10 -20.33 22.29
N ASN A 81 -8.81 -19.11 21.83
CA ASN A 81 -9.05 -18.73 20.44
C ASN A 81 -7.99 -19.40 19.54
N ASP A 82 -8.12 -20.70 19.36
CA ASP A 82 -7.35 -21.51 18.39
C ASP A 82 -8.02 -21.48 16.98
N ASP A 83 -9.26 -20.99 16.89
CA ASP A 83 -10.06 -20.95 15.65
C ASP A 83 -9.61 -19.84 14.67
N GLY A 84 -9.05 -18.74 15.19
CA GLY A 84 -8.59 -17.61 14.36
C GLY A 84 -7.30 -17.89 13.59
N THR A 85 -6.42 -18.73 14.14
CA THR A 85 -5.14 -19.13 13.55
C THR A 85 -5.34 -20.08 12.36
N VAL A 86 -6.26 -21.05 12.49
CA VAL A 86 -6.56 -22.03 11.44
C VAL A 86 -7.20 -21.36 10.22
N ALA A 87 -8.13 -20.42 10.44
CA ALA A 87 -8.76 -19.68 9.35
C ALA A 87 -7.75 -18.79 8.59
N GLN A 88 -6.82 -18.16 9.30
CA GLN A 88 -5.77 -17.33 8.71
C GLN A 88 -4.74 -18.16 7.93
N GLU A 89 -4.38 -19.33 8.44
CA GLU A 89 -3.48 -20.27 7.76
C GLU A 89 -4.12 -20.83 6.48
N LEU A 90 -5.41 -21.18 6.53
CA LEU A 90 -6.15 -21.61 5.35
C LEU A 90 -6.25 -20.52 4.28
N GLU A 91 -6.48 -19.27 4.67
CA GLU A 91 -6.47 -18.13 3.74
C GLU A 91 -5.09 -17.93 3.10
N LEU A 92 -4.02 -18.09 3.90
CA LEU A 92 -2.65 -17.96 3.41
C LEU A 92 -2.27 -19.07 2.43
N GLU A 93 -2.69 -20.30 2.71
CA GLU A 93 -2.51 -21.44 1.81
C GLU A 93 -3.30 -21.28 0.51
N HIS A 94 -4.55 -20.79 0.61
CA HIS A 94 -5.35 -20.48 -0.58
C HIS A 94 -4.66 -19.42 -1.47
N MET A 95 -4.07 -18.37 -0.86
CA MET A 95 -3.31 -17.36 -1.60
C MET A 95 -2.07 -17.96 -2.27
N ARG A 96 -1.34 -18.85 -1.58
CA ARG A 96 -0.16 -19.53 -2.12
C ARG A 96 -0.52 -20.42 -3.31
N SER A 97 -1.53 -21.27 -3.14
CA SER A 97 -2.06 -22.14 -4.19
C SER A 97 -2.50 -21.35 -5.43
N THR A 98 -3.26 -20.27 -5.23
CA THR A 98 -3.70 -19.38 -6.33
C THR A 98 -2.52 -18.74 -7.07
N LEU A 99 -1.45 -18.38 -6.35
CA LEU A 99 -0.24 -17.83 -6.93
C LEU A 99 0.48 -18.86 -7.81
N GLU A 100 0.67 -20.08 -7.30
CA GLU A 100 1.33 -21.16 -8.03
C GLU A 100 0.59 -21.51 -9.32
N GLU A 101 -0.73 -21.67 -9.24
CA GLU A 101 -1.58 -21.92 -10.40
C GLU A 101 -1.46 -20.81 -11.45
N ALA A 102 -1.52 -19.55 -11.03
CA ALA A 102 -1.40 -18.41 -11.93
C ALA A 102 -0.03 -18.32 -12.59
N ILE A 103 1.05 -18.65 -11.88
CA ILE A 103 2.42 -18.69 -12.45
C ILE A 103 2.53 -19.79 -13.51
N VAL A 104 2.04 -21.00 -13.20
CA VAL A 104 2.08 -22.14 -14.14
C VAL A 104 1.27 -21.86 -15.41
N GLU A 105 0.09 -21.29 -15.26
CA GLU A 105 -0.75 -20.86 -16.39
C GLU A 105 -0.06 -19.79 -17.24
N THR A 106 0.57 -18.81 -16.60
CA THR A 106 1.23 -17.71 -17.31
C THR A 106 2.46 -18.20 -18.09
N ARG A 107 3.19 -19.19 -17.56
CA ARG A 107 4.34 -19.81 -18.24
C ARG A 107 3.94 -20.56 -19.52
N SER A 108 2.76 -21.19 -19.51
CA SER A 108 2.24 -21.92 -20.67
C SER A 108 1.50 -21.02 -21.67
N THR A 109 1.19 -19.77 -21.29
CA THR A 109 0.44 -18.82 -22.12
C THR A 109 1.36 -17.79 -22.78
N PRO A 110 1.42 -17.72 -24.13
CA PRO A 110 2.21 -16.71 -24.82
C PRO A 110 1.67 -15.31 -24.54
N LEU A 111 2.55 -14.30 -24.59
CA LEU A 111 2.24 -12.91 -24.26
C LEU A 111 0.99 -12.34 -24.95
N GLU A 112 0.76 -12.75 -26.20
CA GLU A 112 -0.35 -12.28 -27.03
C GLU A 112 -1.73 -12.75 -26.54
N ASN A 113 -1.76 -13.89 -25.85
CA ASN A 113 -2.98 -14.53 -25.36
C ASN A 113 -3.24 -14.25 -23.87
N ARG A 114 -2.36 -13.51 -23.20
CA ARG A 114 -2.53 -13.17 -21.79
C ARG A 114 -3.72 -12.22 -21.60
N PRO A 115 -4.59 -12.46 -20.60
CA PRO A 115 -5.73 -11.58 -20.34
C PRO A 115 -5.26 -10.20 -19.92
N ARG A 116 -6.06 -9.16 -20.21
CA ARG A 116 -5.77 -7.82 -19.69
C ARG A 116 -6.13 -7.76 -18.21
N LEU A 117 -5.16 -7.35 -17.40
CA LEU A 117 -5.35 -7.12 -15.98
C LEU A 117 -6.07 -5.77 -15.77
N PRO A 118 -7.22 -5.76 -15.06
CA PRO A 118 -7.91 -4.52 -14.74
C PRO A 118 -7.11 -3.69 -13.72
N PRO A 119 -7.30 -2.36 -13.68
CA PRO A 119 -6.74 -1.54 -12.62
C PRO A 119 -7.36 -1.95 -11.28
N ILE A 120 -6.50 -2.20 -10.28
CA ILE A 120 -6.93 -2.59 -8.94
C ILE A 120 -7.14 -1.32 -8.10
N ALA A 121 -8.33 -1.20 -7.50
CA ALA A 121 -8.62 -0.10 -6.57
C ALA A 121 -7.75 -0.20 -5.30
N LEU A 122 -7.28 0.94 -4.79
CA LEU A 122 -6.40 1.02 -3.61
C LEU A 122 -7.16 0.88 -2.27
N SER A 123 -7.97 -0.17 -2.13
CA SER A 123 -8.69 -0.46 -0.89
C SER A 123 -7.76 -1.08 0.17
N LYS A 124 -8.15 -1.00 1.46
CA LYS A 124 -7.41 -1.66 2.56
C LYS A 124 -7.27 -3.17 2.30
N ARG A 125 -8.34 -3.84 1.88
CA ARG A 125 -8.37 -5.27 1.53
C ARG A 125 -7.39 -5.60 0.40
N ASN A 126 -7.46 -4.87 -0.70
CA ASN A 126 -6.60 -5.13 -1.87
C ASN A 126 -5.12 -4.95 -1.53
N ARG A 127 -4.79 -3.92 -0.74
CA ARG A 127 -3.42 -3.73 -0.22
C ARG A 127 -2.98 -4.85 0.71
N ALA A 128 -3.88 -5.37 1.55
CA ALA A 128 -3.56 -6.50 2.42
C ALA A 128 -3.20 -7.75 1.61
N VAL A 129 -3.99 -8.07 0.57
CA VAL A 129 -3.69 -9.19 -0.36
C VAL A 129 -2.33 -9.02 -1.03
N VAL A 130 -2.04 -7.83 -1.58
CA VAL A 130 -0.73 -7.55 -2.20
C VAL A 130 0.42 -7.67 -1.20
N ARG A 131 0.24 -7.17 0.04
CA ARG A 131 1.24 -7.30 1.09
C ARG A 131 1.47 -8.74 1.52
N ALA A 132 0.43 -9.58 1.54
CA ALA A 132 0.54 -10.98 1.90
C ALA A 132 1.27 -11.80 0.81
N LEU A 133 1.02 -11.50 -0.47
CA LEU A 133 1.64 -12.19 -1.60
C LEU A 133 3.09 -11.77 -1.85
N ASN A 134 3.45 -10.50 -1.64
CA ASN A 134 4.79 -9.99 -1.95
C ASN A 134 5.94 -10.81 -1.33
N PRO A 135 5.90 -11.20 -0.04
CA PRO A 135 6.91 -12.06 0.55
C PRO A 135 7.03 -13.42 -0.15
N MET A 136 5.91 -14.01 -0.56
CA MET A 136 5.90 -15.30 -1.27
C MET A 136 6.57 -15.20 -2.64
N LEU A 137 6.43 -14.05 -3.32
CA LEU A 137 7.04 -13.81 -4.63
C LEU A 137 8.56 -13.80 -4.60
N VAL A 138 9.17 -13.40 -3.49
CA VAL A 138 10.64 -13.32 -3.37
C VAL A 138 11.26 -14.67 -3.70
N THR A 139 10.72 -15.77 -3.15
CA THR A 139 11.21 -17.13 -3.40
C THR A 139 11.14 -17.52 -4.87
N TYR A 140 10.07 -17.14 -5.58
CA TYR A 140 9.93 -17.42 -7.01
C TYR A 140 10.88 -16.58 -7.85
N LEU A 141 11.08 -15.31 -7.49
CA LEU A 141 11.95 -14.39 -8.21
C LEU A 141 13.42 -14.74 -8.05
N GLU A 142 13.85 -15.19 -6.87
CA GLU A 142 15.22 -15.68 -6.63
C GLU A 142 15.53 -16.96 -7.42
N ALA A 143 14.53 -17.81 -7.65
CA ALA A 143 14.67 -19.02 -8.45
C ALA A 143 14.60 -18.77 -9.97
N SER A 144 14.27 -17.56 -10.40
CA SER A 144 14.11 -17.19 -11.81
C SER A 144 15.46 -17.16 -12.53
N ARG A 145 15.54 -17.78 -13.71
CA ARG A 145 16.79 -17.87 -14.48
C ARG A 145 16.91 -16.81 -15.56
N ASP A 146 15.79 -16.40 -16.12
CA ASP A 146 15.74 -15.49 -17.24
C ASP A 146 14.66 -14.40 -17.10
N LEU A 147 14.67 -13.45 -18.04
CA LEU A 147 13.71 -12.35 -18.03
C LEU A 147 12.29 -12.82 -18.36
N CYS A 148 12.14 -13.89 -19.16
CA CYS A 148 10.84 -14.42 -19.58
C CYS A 148 10.12 -15.12 -18.41
N GLU A 149 10.85 -15.89 -17.61
CA GLU A 149 10.40 -16.48 -16.36
C GLU A 149 10.04 -15.40 -15.36
N THR A 150 10.91 -14.38 -15.21
CA THR A 150 10.64 -13.24 -14.33
C THR A 150 9.35 -12.52 -14.72
N ASP A 151 9.17 -12.22 -16.00
CA ASP A 151 7.95 -11.62 -16.54
C ASP A 151 6.71 -12.50 -16.27
N SER A 152 6.84 -13.81 -16.49
CA SER A 152 5.75 -14.75 -16.25
C SER A 152 5.38 -14.86 -14.76
N ILE A 153 6.36 -14.80 -13.87
CA ILE A 153 6.16 -14.78 -12.42
C ILE A 153 5.44 -13.48 -12.01
N LEU A 154 5.93 -12.33 -12.46
CA LEU A 154 5.34 -11.02 -12.13
C LEU A 154 3.91 -10.89 -12.66
N PHE A 155 3.67 -11.34 -13.89
CA PHE A 155 2.33 -11.34 -14.46
C PHE A 155 1.41 -12.32 -13.73
N GLY A 156 1.88 -13.55 -13.47
CA GLY A 156 1.14 -14.55 -12.69
C GLY A 156 0.78 -14.05 -11.29
N ALA A 157 1.68 -13.31 -10.63
CA ALA A 157 1.42 -12.67 -9.35
C ALA A 157 0.28 -11.64 -9.45
N ALA A 158 0.33 -10.76 -10.44
CA ALA A 158 -0.70 -9.75 -10.64
C ALA A 158 -2.05 -10.40 -11.02
N LEU A 159 -2.03 -11.50 -11.77
CA LEU A 159 -3.19 -12.31 -12.10
C LEU A 159 -3.80 -12.97 -10.85
N ALA A 160 -2.97 -13.55 -9.98
CA ALA A 160 -3.40 -14.14 -8.71
C ALA A 160 -4.06 -13.09 -7.81
N VAL A 161 -3.47 -11.90 -7.69
CA VAL A 161 -4.08 -10.77 -6.97
C VAL A 161 -5.45 -10.42 -7.55
N CYS A 162 -5.58 -10.35 -8.88
CA CYS A 162 -6.86 -10.09 -9.53
C CYS A 162 -7.91 -11.18 -9.21
N ARG A 163 -7.51 -12.45 -9.17
CA ARG A 163 -8.39 -13.57 -8.83
C ARG A 163 -8.87 -13.52 -7.38
N ILE A 164 -7.95 -13.33 -6.43
CA ILE A 164 -8.28 -13.26 -4.99
C ILE A 164 -9.20 -12.08 -4.66
N ILE A 165 -9.02 -10.95 -5.36
CA ILE A 165 -9.88 -9.76 -5.20
C ILE A 165 -11.22 -9.94 -5.92
N GLY A 166 -11.36 -10.92 -6.81
CA GLY A 166 -12.56 -11.12 -7.64
C GLY A 166 -12.68 -10.08 -8.76
N ALA A 167 -11.56 -9.54 -9.24
CA ALA A 167 -11.55 -8.58 -10.34
C ALA A 167 -11.89 -9.28 -11.66
N LYS A 168 -12.83 -8.70 -12.43
CA LYS A 168 -13.24 -9.25 -13.72
C LYS A 168 -12.11 -9.11 -14.74
N LEU A 169 -11.53 -10.22 -15.14
CA LEU A 169 -10.55 -10.29 -16.22
C LEU A 169 -11.27 -10.15 -17.56
N SER A 170 -10.80 -9.25 -18.42
CA SER A 170 -11.33 -9.16 -19.78
C SER A 170 -10.64 -10.18 -20.66
N THR A 171 -11.42 -11.10 -21.23
CA THR A 171 -10.99 -12.07 -22.24
C THR A 171 -10.88 -11.47 -23.64
N ALA A 172 -11.26 -10.20 -23.81
CA ALA A 172 -11.24 -9.52 -25.09
C ALA A 172 -9.80 -9.23 -25.53
N GLY A 173 -9.20 -10.21 -26.21
CA GLY A 173 -8.10 -9.98 -27.13
C GLY A 173 -8.46 -8.84 -28.08
N ARG A 174 -7.61 -7.80 -28.08
CA ARG A 174 -7.76 -6.52 -28.80
C ARG A 174 -8.93 -5.63 -28.35
N ALA A 175 -8.59 -4.66 -27.49
CA ALA A 175 -9.25 -3.37 -27.56
C ALA A 175 -8.89 -2.72 -28.91
N THR A 176 -9.90 -2.55 -29.76
CA THR A 176 -9.90 -1.62 -30.89
C THR A 176 -9.45 -0.25 -30.41
N GLY A 177 -8.32 0.24 -30.91
CA GLY A 177 -7.78 1.57 -30.57
C GLY A 177 -6.43 1.54 -29.88
N GLN A 178 -5.42 0.93 -30.50
CA GLN A 178 -4.03 1.23 -30.14
C GLN A 178 -3.65 2.53 -30.86
N SER A 179 -3.54 3.63 -30.11
CA SER A 179 -2.64 4.69 -30.53
C SER A 179 -1.25 4.06 -30.65
N SER A 180 -0.65 4.15 -31.84
CA SER A 180 0.69 3.61 -32.15
C SER A 180 1.82 4.27 -31.36
N ALA A 181 1.49 5.17 -30.44
CA ALA A 181 2.45 5.89 -29.62
C ALA A 181 3.23 4.92 -28.73
N ILE A 182 4.54 4.86 -28.97
CA ILE A 182 5.48 4.13 -28.14
C ILE A 182 5.37 4.69 -26.71
N PRO A 183 5.17 3.84 -25.69
CA PRO A 183 4.99 4.32 -24.33
C PRO A 183 6.28 4.95 -23.79
N ALA A 184 6.15 6.04 -23.03
CA ALA A 184 7.28 6.83 -22.54
C ALA A 184 8.29 6.07 -21.67
N TRP A 185 7.88 4.97 -21.02
CA TRP A 185 8.82 4.12 -20.28
C TRP A 185 9.77 3.37 -21.21
N ARG A 186 9.29 2.95 -22.40
CA ARG A 186 10.09 2.22 -23.38
C ARG A 186 11.18 3.11 -23.96
N ILE A 187 10.81 4.34 -24.34
CA ILE A 187 11.75 5.37 -24.81
C ILE A 187 12.84 5.59 -23.76
N ARG A 188 12.48 5.74 -22.47
CA ARG A 188 13.44 5.92 -21.38
C ARG A 188 14.41 4.75 -21.23
N ILE A 189 13.95 3.51 -21.41
CA ILE A 189 14.82 2.33 -21.36
C ILE A 189 15.76 2.31 -22.56
N GLU A 190 15.23 2.53 -23.76
CA GLU A 190 16.01 2.57 -25.01
C GLU A 190 17.11 3.64 -24.94
N GLU A 191 16.81 4.84 -24.42
CA GLU A 191 17.81 5.89 -24.19
C GLU A 191 18.91 5.47 -23.20
N ARG A 192 18.55 4.77 -22.13
CA ARG A 192 19.53 4.28 -21.14
C ARG A 192 20.43 3.21 -21.74
N ILE A 193 19.88 2.31 -22.56
CA ILE A 193 20.63 1.29 -23.29
C ILE A 193 21.58 1.96 -24.30
N ALA A 194 21.10 2.96 -25.05
CA ALA A 194 21.90 3.72 -26.01
C ALA A 194 23.07 4.44 -25.32
N LYS A 195 22.83 5.06 -24.15
CA LYS A 195 23.90 5.69 -23.35
C LYS A 195 24.92 4.67 -22.85
N ALA A 196 24.47 3.52 -22.34
CA ALA A 196 25.35 2.47 -21.85
C ALA A 196 26.23 1.89 -22.98
N THR A 197 25.64 1.59 -24.14
CA THR A 197 26.37 1.10 -25.31
C THR A 197 27.39 2.11 -25.84
N ALA A 198 27.05 3.41 -25.86
CA ALA A 198 28.00 4.46 -26.22
C ALA A 198 29.18 4.60 -25.23
N LEU A 199 28.95 4.37 -23.93
CA LEU A 199 30.03 4.34 -22.94
C LEU A 199 30.91 3.11 -23.10
N ILE A 200 30.31 1.93 -23.33
CA ILE A 200 31.04 0.70 -23.61
C ILE A 200 31.92 0.88 -24.86
N GLY A 201 31.38 1.46 -25.93
CA GLY A 201 32.13 1.75 -27.16
C GLY A 201 33.34 2.65 -26.89
N ARG A 202 33.16 3.76 -26.15
CA ARG A 202 34.26 4.65 -25.77
C ARG A 202 35.33 3.95 -24.94
N LEU A 203 34.94 3.09 -23.99
CA LEU A 203 35.87 2.30 -23.19
C LEU A 203 36.66 1.30 -24.04
N ILE A 204 36.02 0.66 -25.02
CA ILE A 204 36.68 -0.27 -25.95
C ILE A 204 37.70 0.46 -26.82
N CYS A 205 37.35 1.61 -27.38
CA CYS A 205 38.27 2.42 -28.18
C CYS A 205 39.45 2.94 -27.33
N PHE A 206 39.18 3.42 -26.11
CA PHE A 206 40.22 3.81 -25.17
C PHE A 206 41.19 2.65 -24.87
N ARG A 207 40.66 1.43 -24.65
CA ARG A 207 41.47 0.23 -24.46
C ARG A 207 42.30 -0.14 -25.69
N SER A 208 41.79 0.14 -26.89
CA SER A 208 42.43 -0.23 -28.16
C SER A 208 43.46 0.82 -28.63
N GLY A 209 43.61 1.93 -27.92
CA GLY A 209 44.55 3.01 -28.26
C GLY A 209 44.07 3.94 -29.37
N ASP A 210 42.86 3.71 -29.89
CA ASP A 210 42.25 4.54 -30.92
C ASP A 210 41.57 5.76 -30.29
N LYS A 211 41.91 6.95 -30.80
CA LYS A 211 41.23 8.19 -30.42
C LYS A 211 39.82 8.16 -31.03
N CYS A 212 38.80 8.13 -30.17
CA CYS A 212 37.39 8.24 -30.55
C CYS A 212 37.08 9.58 -31.23
#